data_AF-A0A3N1H2E1-F1
#
_entry.id   AF-A0A3N1H2E1-F1
#
_cell.length_a   1.000
_cell.length_b   1.000
_cell.length_c   1.000
_cell.angle_alpha   90.00
_cell.angle_beta   90.00
_cell.angle_gamma   90.00
#
_symmetry.space_group_name_H-M   'P 1'
#
loop_
_entity.id
_entity.type
_entity.pdbx_description
1 polymer ?
#
loop_
_entity_poly.entity_id
_entity_poly.type
_entity_poly.pdbx_seq_one_letter_code
_entity_poly.pdbx_strand_id
1 'polypeptide(L)'
;MKRFAVLGTVLLCVVAPIAMVYGLMAFTPTGSCDYPVSGVCSYGRVPMIVAAGGTALVWAGSAVLTWAGTRGRPRVYVPYAAIAVIAALLVVAGRLAG
;
A
#
# COMPACT_ATOMS: atom_id res chain seq x y z
N MET A 1 10.55 -21.07 -11.17
CA MET A 1 9.97 -19.71 -11.31
C MET A 1 8.56 -19.59 -10.72
N LYS A 2 7.60 -20.47 -11.07
CA LYS A 2 6.22 -20.42 -10.54
C LYS A 2 6.14 -20.41 -9.00
N ARG A 3 6.94 -21.25 -8.32
CA ARG A 3 7.04 -21.29 -6.85
C ARG A 3 7.44 -19.93 -6.24
N PHE A 4 8.36 -19.20 -6.87
CA PHE A 4 8.78 -17.88 -6.41
C PHE A 4 7.71 -16.80 -6.63
N ALA A 5 6.93 -16.89 -7.71
CA ALA A 5 5.78 -16.00 -7.91
C ALA A 5 4.68 -16.27 -6.86
N VAL A 6 4.42 -17.53 -6.53
CA VAL A 6 3.48 -17.90 -5.46
C VAL A 6 3.98 -17.39 -4.11
N LEU A 7 5.25 -17.64 -3.77
CA LEU A 7 5.84 -17.16 -2.52
C LEU A 7 5.75 -15.62 -2.41
N GLY A 8 6.10 -14.90 -3.48
CA GLY A 8 6.01 -13.45 -3.51
C GLY A 8 4.57 -12.97 -3.36
N THR A 9 3.61 -13.63 -4.01
CA THR A 9 2.18 -13.29 -3.89
C THR A 9 1.66 -13.55 -2.48
N VAL A 10 2.03 -14.67 -1.85
CA VAL A 10 1.67 -14.98 -0.47
C VAL A 10 2.25 -13.93 0.48
N LEU A 11 3.54 -13.59 0.31
CA LEU A 11 4.19 -12.55 1.12
C LEU A 11 3.49 -11.20 0.94
N LEU A 12 3.16 -10.82 -0.29
CA LEU A 12 2.42 -9.61 -0.60
C LEU A 12 1.02 -9.61 0.06
N CYS A 13 0.32 -10.75 0.06
CA CYS A 13 -0.99 -10.89 0.72
C CYS A 13 -0.92 -10.83 2.25
N VAL A 14 0.24 -11.12 2.85
CA VAL A 14 0.45 -10.96 4.30
C VAL A 14 0.86 -9.53 4.63
N VAL A 15 1.80 -8.97 3.85
CA VAL A 15 2.38 -7.63 4.12
C VAL A 15 1.39 -6.51 3.82
N ALA A 16 0.63 -6.58 2.72
CA ALA A 16 -0.26 -5.49 2.33
C ALA A 16 -1.37 -5.19 3.36
N PRO A 17 -2.07 -6.18 3.94
CA PRO A 17 -3.02 -5.91 5.02
C PRO A 17 -2.37 -5.28 6.25
N ILE A 18 -1.19 -5.76 6.65
CA ILE A 18 -0.45 -5.20 7.79
C ILE A 18 -0.09 -3.74 7.53
N ALA A 19 0.48 -3.44 6.35
CA ALA A 19 0.84 -2.08 5.95
C ALA A 19 -0.38 -1.16 5.83
N MET A 20 -1.50 -1.68 5.33
CA MET A 20 -2.76 -0.93 5.22
C MET A 20 -3.33 -0.61 6.60
N VAL A 21 -3.42 -1.59 7.51
CA VAL A 21 -3.87 -1.36 8.90
C VAL A 21 -2.92 -0.41 9.62
N TYR A 22 -1.61 -0.57 9.46
CA TYR A 22 -0.64 0.35 10.03
C TYR A 22 -0.83 1.78 9.51
N GLY A 23 -0.99 1.97 8.19
CA GLY A 23 -1.22 3.28 7.59
C GLY A 23 -2.52 3.93 8.07
N LEU A 24 -3.57 3.15 8.26
CA LEU A 24 -4.80 3.63 8.89
C LEU A 24 -4.53 4.05 10.34
N MET A 25 -3.98 3.18 11.17
CA MET A 25 -3.77 3.48 12.60
C MET A 25 -2.80 4.64 12.83
N ALA A 26 -1.75 4.76 12.01
CA ALA A 26 -0.71 5.76 12.17
C ALA A 26 -1.12 7.16 11.67
N PHE A 27 -1.97 7.23 10.64
CA PHE A 27 -2.27 8.49 9.95
C PHE A 27 -3.75 8.88 9.97
N THR A 28 -4.64 8.10 10.62
CA THR A 28 -6.06 8.49 10.75
C THR A 28 -6.15 9.81 11.52
N PRO A 29 -6.80 10.85 10.95
CA PRO A 29 -7.02 12.09 11.67
C PRO A 29 -7.95 11.85 12.85
N THR A 30 -7.54 12.26 14.05
CA THR A 30 -8.32 12.14 15.29
C THR A 30 -9.19 13.37 15.59
N GLY A 31 -9.10 14.43 14.77
CA GLY A 31 -9.91 15.66 14.89
C GLY A 31 -11.09 15.70 13.92
N SER A 32 -12.16 16.43 14.27
CA SER A 32 -13.34 16.61 13.42
C SER A 32 -13.01 17.46 12.19
N CYS A 33 -13.29 16.92 11.01
CA CYS A 33 -13.10 17.62 9.73
C CYS A 33 -14.31 18.48 9.33
N ASP A 34 -15.27 18.68 10.23
CA ASP A 34 -16.49 19.44 10.01
C ASP A 34 -16.28 20.96 10.12
N TYR A 35 -15.17 21.40 10.72
CA TYR A 35 -14.83 22.83 10.86
C TYR A 35 -13.76 23.25 9.83
N PRO A 36 -13.85 24.46 9.25
CA PRO A 36 -12.97 24.96 8.19
C PRO A 36 -11.55 25.31 8.68
N VAL A 37 -11.08 24.70 9.78
CA VAL A 37 -9.67 24.74 10.21
C VAL A 37 -8.90 23.77 9.31
N SER A 38 -8.73 24.16 8.06
CA SER A 38 -8.27 23.40 6.90
C SER A 38 -6.90 22.74 7.04
N GLY A 39 -6.10 23.13 8.04
CA GLY A 39 -4.79 22.55 8.32
C GLY A 39 -4.89 21.15 8.93
N VAL A 40 -5.47 21.01 10.11
CA VAL A 40 -5.27 19.81 10.97
C VAL A 40 -5.87 18.54 10.36
N CYS A 41 -7.01 18.65 9.66
CA CYS A 41 -7.62 17.51 8.97
C CYS A 41 -6.98 17.18 7.62
N SER A 42 -6.42 18.16 6.89
CA SER A 42 -5.73 17.87 5.63
C SER A 42 -4.37 17.21 5.86
N TYR A 43 -3.70 17.54 6.98
CA TYR A 43 -2.41 16.98 7.37
C TYR A 43 -2.45 15.47 7.67
N GLY A 44 -3.52 14.93 8.27
CA GLY A 44 -3.66 13.48 8.48
C GLY A 44 -4.21 12.73 7.26
N ARG A 45 -5.08 13.37 6.48
CA ARG A 45 -5.80 12.69 5.39
C ARG A 45 -4.90 12.32 4.21
N VAL A 46 -3.95 13.18 3.85
CA VAL A 46 -3.00 12.91 2.76
C VAL A 46 -2.10 11.70 3.07
N PRO A 47 -1.36 11.65 4.20
CA PRO A 47 -0.52 10.50 4.52
C PRO A 47 -1.34 9.21 4.71
N MET A 48 -2.56 9.30 5.24
CA MET A 48 -3.48 8.15 5.32
C MET A 48 -3.85 7.61 3.93
N ILE A 49 -4.23 8.47 2.98
CA ILE A 49 -4.57 8.07 1.61
C ILE A 49 -3.34 7.47 0.91
N VAL A 50 -2.16 8.10 1.06
CA VAL A 50 -0.91 7.62 0.46
C VAL A 50 -0.54 6.24 1.02
N ALA A 51 -0.58 6.07 2.34
CA ALA A 51 -0.25 4.81 2.99
C ALA A 51 -1.30 3.73 2.70
N ALA A 52 -2.54 3.91 3.12
CA ALA A 52 -3.57 2.87 3.05
C ALA A 52 -4.14 2.70 1.64
N GLY A 53 -4.51 3.82 0.99
CA GLY A 53 -5.05 3.82 -0.37
C GLY A 53 -4.00 3.40 -1.41
N GLY A 54 -2.78 3.93 -1.30
CA GLY A 54 -1.67 3.52 -2.15
C GLY A 54 -1.32 2.04 -2.00
N THR A 55 -1.28 1.53 -0.76
CA THR A 55 -1.05 0.10 -0.50
C THR A 55 -2.13 -0.77 -1.13
N ALA A 56 -3.41 -0.39 -1.02
CA ALA A 56 -4.51 -1.14 -1.61
C ALA A 56 -4.41 -1.19 -3.16
N LEU A 57 -4.10 -0.07 -3.80
CA LEU A 57 -3.92 0.00 -5.25
C LEU A 57 -2.73 -0.84 -5.73
N VAL A 58 -1.59 -0.72 -5.05
CA VAL A 58 -0.38 -1.49 -5.39
C VAL A 58 -0.62 -2.98 -5.20
N TRP A 59 -1.29 -3.37 -4.12
CA TRP A 59 -1.66 -4.76 -3.87
C TRP A 59 -2.58 -5.32 -4.97
N ALA A 60 -3.69 -4.64 -5.26
CA ALA A 60 -4.66 -5.10 -6.27
C ALA A 60 -4.03 -5.14 -7.67
N GLY A 61 -3.31 -4.08 -8.06
CA GLY A 61 -2.66 -3.99 -9.36
C GLY A 61 -1.58 -5.04 -9.56
N SER A 62 -0.74 -5.26 -8.54
CA SER A 62 0.33 -6.26 -8.61
C SER A 62 -0.18 -7.69 -8.58
N ALA A 63 -1.26 -7.97 -7.84
CA ALA A 63 -1.93 -9.27 -7.88
C ALA A 63 -2.42 -9.60 -9.29
N VAL A 64 -3.09 -8.64 -9.96
CA VAL A 64 -3.53 -8.83 -11.36
C VAL A 64 -2.35 -8.96 -12.30
N LEU A 65 -1.38 -8.04 -12.25
CA LEU A 65 -0.23 -7.99 -13.17
C LEU A 65 0.69 -9.22 -13.06
N THR A 66 0.75 -9.88 -11.89
CA THR A 66 1.55 -11.09 -11.70
C THR A 66 1.06 -12.23 -12.57
N TRP A 67 -0.25 -12.32 -12.81
CA TRP A 67 -0.91 -13.46 -13.45
C TRP A 67 -1.56 -13.13 -14.80
N ALA A 68 -1.97 -11.89 -15.03
CA ALA A 68 -2.68 -11.45 -16.24
C ALA A 68 -1.85 -11.64 -17.52
N GLY A 69 -2.45 -12.24 -18.55
CA GLY A 69 -1.84 -12.44 -19.87
C GLY A 69 -0.63 -13.38 -19.87
N THR A 70 -0.38 -14.09 -18.77
CA THR A 70 0.74 -15.02 -18.69
C THR A 70 0.26 -16.43 -19.05
N ARG A 71 0.65 -16.94 -20.22
CA ARG A 71 0.40 -18.34 -20.66
C ARG A 71 1.20 -19.34 -19.79
N GLY A 72 0.92 -19.38 -18.49
CA GLY A 72 1.59 -20.23 -17.49
C GLY A 72 2.93 -19.71 -16.94
N ARG A 73 3.40 -18.52 -17.36
CA ARG A 73 4.66 -17.90 -16.91
C ARG A 73 4.42 -16.63 -16.08
N PRO A 74 4.13 -16.74 -14.77
CA PRO A 74 3.85 -15.59 -13.93
C PRO A 74 5.06 -14.65 -13.84
N ARG A 75 4.80 -13.34 -13.74
CA ARG A 75 5.84 -12.31 -13.63
C ARG A 75 6.39 -12.27 -12.20
N VAL A 76 7.43 -13.05 -11.95
CA VAL A 76 7.97 -13.28 -10.59
C VAL A 76 8.41 -11.99 -9.89
N TYR A 77 8.89 -10.98 -10.62
CA TYR A 77 9.40 -9.73 -10.05
C TYR A 77 8.29 -8.79 -9.54
N VAL A 78 7.07 -8.89 -10.07
CA VAL A 78 5.94 -8.00 -9.76
C VAL A 78 5.58 -8.00 -8.26
N PRO A 79 5.38 -9.15 -7.59
CA PRO A 79 5.00 -9.14 -6.18
C PRO A 79 6.10 -8.59 -5.26
N TYR A 80 7.39 -8.83 -5.57
CA TYR A 80 8.49 -8.29 -4.77
C TYR A 80 8.67 -6.78 -4.97
N ALA A 81 8.52 -6.30 -6.21
CA ALA A 81 8.51 -4.88 -6.50
C ALA A 81 7.34 -4.18 -5.79
N ALA A 82 6.16 -4.81 -5.75
CA ALA A 82 5.00 -4.29 -5.02
C ALA A 82 5.27 -4.13 -3.52
N ILE A 83 5.95 -5.10 -2.88
CA ILE A 83 6.34 -4.99 -1.47
C ILE A 83 7.28 -3.80 -1.25
N ALA A 84 8.28 -3.61 -2.12
CA ALA A 84 9.19 -2.48 -2.04
C ALA A 84 8.45 -1.13 -2.21
N VAL A 85 7.48 -1.06 -3.14
CA VAL A 85 6.64 0.12 -3.34
C VAL A 85 5.76 0.39 -2.12
N ILE A 86 5.17 -0.63 -1.50
CA ILE A 86 4.39 -0.47 -0.25
C ILE A 86 5.27 0.12 0.86
N ALA A 87 6.50 -0.39 1.03
CA ALA A 87 7.44 0.17 1.99
C ALA A 87 7.77 1.65 1.69
N ALA A 88 8.01 1.98 0.41
CA ALA A 88 8.25 3.36 -0.01
C ALA A 88 7.05 4.27 0.26
N LEU A 89 5.81 3.81 0.03
CA LEU A 89 4.59 4.56 0.34
C LEU A 89 4.47 4.87 1.83
N LEU A 90 4.80 3.93 2.71
CA LEU A 90 4.81 4.17 4.16
C LEU A 90 5.87 5.20 4.56
N VAL A 91 7.07 5.15 3.97
CA VAL A 91 8.12 6.14 4.22
C VAL A 91 7.67 7.52 3.76
N VAL A 92 7.10 7.63 2.55
CA VAL A 92 6.58 8.90 2.01
C VAL A 92 5.45 9.44 2.89
N ALA A 93 4.49 8.60 3.29
CA ALA A 93 3.43 9.00 4.20
C ALA A 93 3.98 9.51 5.55
N GLY A 94 4.99 8.83 6.11
CA GLY A 94 5.67 9.28 7.32
C GLY A 94 6.36 10.64 7.16
N ARG A 95 6.95 10.92 5.99
CA ARG A 95 7.56 12.21 5.68
C ARG A 95 6.56 13.33 5.40
N LEU A 96 5.33 13.00 5.03
CA LEU A 96 4.26 13.98 4.85
C LEU A 96 3.56 14.33 6.17
N ALA A 97 3.66 13.44 7.16
CA ALA A 97 3.04 13.60 8.47
C ALA A 97 3.90 14.37 9.49
N GLY A 98 5.21 14.47 9.27
CA GLY A 98 6.16 15.20 10.13
C GLY A 98 6.76 16.41 9.44
#